data_AF-A0A8H6BJD8-F1
#
_entry.id   AF-A0A8H6BJD8-F1
#
_cell.length_a   1.000
_cell.length_b   1.000
_cell.length_c   1.000
_cell.angle_alpha   90.00
_cell.angle_beta   90.00
_cell.angle_gamma   90.00
#
_symmetry.space_group_name_H-M   'P 1'
#
loop_
_entity.id
_entity.type
_entity.pdbx_description
1 polymer ?
#
loop_
_entity_poly.entity_id
_entity_poly.type
_entity_poly.pdbx_seq_one_letter_code
_entity_poly.pdbx_strand_id
1 'polypeptide(L)'
;MLISKRLSAEENASISKDVKELTEKMASCPLAEFVALMRAETAKPWNELRLDLYQYIPVLNRMDGILEEHVKKYKLEGEFGDLIFVDPKDETLIVTCLEYSYILLRYCKSKEVYNSSEFVSDLFLSTSLDIKMSAMRLSYILWERFAPSERAQRSLPKNKEKVLLTLTSSFPPRANALPAEPTAEGSVGEAVQTSLGAKRSGGLDKSKPRAKTDASGYRNIGLIECMQRDFVVPDKWKRLDFEYYNVVPRIIGDQELSEAVKKVIIHKSSGKKGGKRGSAGIELSQEGIHRFRLSSASVAKLPLQQILDLGSKMVPKERWPEFVIAVYVAKAYCNSRDEAVGLRRKLVTFKCLCLDVCSSCFAYMALADTVLEEEPALLGEMSELIDPENTEQVPYEASLAALRAFVGMSVFKPGCSDILRAWGGNMGRSEMFAILETILEGAKRDQVVMQQPYMNYVFNMVANFMDHRRFAGYLRSAGLMSILLELVAQRTNYRLTRSGPIHLIEMFIDGCPEVLDDFIAQDGFRIVIEALQYEVDFALEHPEYGGGGQPVQILRSASL
;
A
#
# COMPACT_ATOMS: atom_id res chain seq x y z
N MET A 1 10.43 1.34 42.48
CA MET A 1 11.01 -0.02 42.40
C MET A 1 10.94 -0.47 40.96
N LEU A 2 12.07 -0.90 40.40
CA LEU A 2 12.25 -1.26 39.00
C LEU A 2 11.45 -2.51 38.64
N ILE A 3 10.32 -2.36 37.95
CA ILE A 3 9.62 -3.48 37.31
C ILE A 3 10.11 -3.56 35.86
N SER A 4 11.06 -4.44 35.64
CA SER A 4 11.13 -5.23 34.41
C SER A 4 11.75 -6.56 34.81
N LYS A 5 10.99 -7.64 34.76
CA LYS A 5 11.59 -8.96 34.60
C LYS A 5 12.18 -8.95 33.19
N ARG A 6 13.43 -8.48 33.06
CA ARG A 6 14.29 -8.92 31.96
C ARG A 6 14.17 -10.45 32.00
N LEU A 7 13.95 -11.10 30.85
CA LEU A 7 14.08 -12.55 30.78
C LEU A 7 15.32 -12.94 31.56
N SER A 8 15.26 -14.06 32.28
CA SER A 8 16.44 -14.53 33.01
C SER A 8 17.62 -14.54 32.04
N ALA A 9 18.82 -14.20 32.53
CA ALA A 9 20.01 -14.16 31.66
C ALA A 9 20.19 -15.50 30.90
N GLU A 10 19.69 -16.59 31.50
CA GLU A 10 19.66 -17.95 30.95
C GLU A 10 18.65 -18.10 29.79
N GLU A 11 17.42 -17.59 29.90
CA GLU A 11 16.43 -17.60 28.80
C GLU A 11 16.89 -16.75 27.61
N ASN A 12 17.43 -15.56 27.87
CA ASN A 12 18.04 -14.72 26.83
C ASN A 12 19.24 -15.40 26.16
N ALA A 13 20.05 -16.11 26.94
CA ALA A 13 21.18 -16.87 26.43
C ALA A 13 20.75 -18.07 25.59
N SER A 14 19.71 -18.80 26.00
CA SER A 14 19.14 -19.93 25.25
C SER A 14 18.57 -19.46 23.92
N ILE A 15 17.77 -18.39 23.91
CA ILE A 15 17.18 -17.84 22.68
C ILE A 15 18.29 -17.31 21.75
N SER A 16 19.31 -16.65 22.31
CA SER A 16 20.46 -16.21 21.49
C SER A 16 21.22 -17.40 20.90
N LYS A 17 21.25 -18.55 21.58
CA LYS A 17 21.85 -19.77 21.04
C LYS A 17 21.01 -20.37 19.92
N ASP A 18 19.70 -20.50 20.11
CA ASP A 18 18.78 -21.01 19.09
C ASP A 18 18.78 -20.14 17.82
N VAL A 19 18.81 -18.81 18.00
CA VAL A 19 18.92 -17.86 16.89
C VAL A 19 20.26 -18.02 16.16
N LYS A 20 21.38 -18.22 16.88
CA LYS A 20 22.68 -18.46 16.24
C LYS A 20 22.71 -19.76 15.45
N GLU A 21 22.20 -20.87 16.01
CA GLU A 21 22.13 -22.15 15.29
C GLU A 21 21.28 -22.03 14.02
N LEU A 22 20.15 -21.33 14.11
CA LEU A 22 19.30 -21.03 12.96
C LEU A 22 20.02 -20.17 11.92
N THR A 23 20.68 -19.08 12.32
CA THR A 23 21.33 -18.16 11.37
C THR A 23 22.56 -18.80 10.71
N GLU A 24 23.33 -19.62 11.41
CA GLU A 24 24.43 -20.40 10.84
C GLU A 24 23.93 -21.42 9.81
N LYS A 25 22.83 -22.12 10.13
CA LYS A 25 22.17 -23.03 9.19
C LYS A 25 21.66 -22.28 7.96
N MET A 26 20.97 -21.16 8.15
CA MET A 26 20.44 -20.34 7.07
C MET A 26 21.53 -19.71 6.22
N ALA A 27 22.71 -19.39 6.77
CA ALA A 27 23.82 -18.83 6.03
C ALA A 27 24.49 -19.84 5.07
N SER A 28 24.36 -21.15 5.31
CA SER A 28 25.13 -22.19 4.59
C SER A 28 24.29 -23.25 3.86
N CYS A 29 23.02 -23.44 4.21
CA CYS A 29 22.16 -24.45 3.59
C CYS A 29 21.88 -24.21 2.09
N PRO A 30 21.46 -25.21 1.30
CA PRO A 30 21.07 -25.02 -0.10
C PRO A 30 19.89 -24.03 -0.27
N LEU A 31 19.79 -23.35 -1.43
CA LEU A 31 18.76 -22.31 -1.66
C LEU A 31 17.32 -22.79 -1.43
N ALA A 32 17.00 -24.03 -1.80
CA ALA A 32 15.66 -24.58 -1.58
C ALA A 32 15.32 -24.71 -0.08
N GLU A 33 16.29 -25.15 0.73
CA GLU A 33 16.15 -25.23 2.19
C GLU A 33 16.11 -23.83 2.80
N PHE A 34 16.94 -22.91 2.30
CA PHE A 34 16.98 -21.52 2.74
C PHE A 34 15.61 -20.83 2.60
N VAL A 35 14.95 -20.97 1.45
CA VAL A 35 13.59 -20.45 1.21
C VAL A 35 12.57 -21.11 2.14
N ALA A 36 12.65 -22.43 2.33
CA ALA A 36 11.73 -23.14 3.21
C ALA A 36 11.85 -22.68 4.68
N LEU A 37 13.07 -22.49 5.17
CA LEU A 37 13.35 -21.98 6.51
C LEU A 37 12.82 -20.55 6.70
N MET A 38 13.11 -19.64 5.76
CA MET A 38 12.60 -18.27 5.85
C MET A 38 11.07 -18.20 5.88
N ARG A 39 10.39 -19.00 5.04
CA ARG A 39 8.93 -19.06 5.02
C ARG A 39 8.37 -19.62 6.33
N ALA A 40 9.01 -20.65 6.88
CA ALA A 40 8.62 -21.22 8.16
C ALA A 40 8.75 -20.21 9.30
N GLU A 41 9.85 -19.45 9.36
CA GLU A 41 10.02 -18.39 10.37
C GLU A 41 9.05 -17.23 10.18
N THR A 42 8.81 -16.83 8.93
CA THR A 42 7.87 -15.75 8.56
C THR A 42 6.43 -16.07 8.98
N ALA A 43 6.05 -17.35 8.93
CA ALA A 43 4.72 -17.80 9.33
C ALA A 43 4.52 -17.90 10.84
N LYS A 44 5.59 -17.84 11.65
CA LYS A 44 5.46 -17.90 13.11
C LYS A 44 4.89 -16.59 13.65
N PRO A 45 3.97 -16.64 14.62
CA PRO A 45 3.56 -15.45 15.33
C PRO A 45 4.75 -14.86 16.09
N TRP A 46 4.85 -13.53 16.06
CA TRP A 46 5.93 -12.83 16.74
C TRP A 46 5.81 -13.03 18.26
N ASN A 47 6.91 -13.43 18.90
CA ASN A 47 6.97 -13.73 20.34
C ASN A 47 7.23 -12.48 21.22
N GLU A 48 7.07 -11.28 20.67
CA GLU A 48 7.31 -9.97 21.31
C GLU A 48 8.79 -9.67 21.68
N LEU A 49 9.71 -10.62 21.49
CA LEU A 49 11.10 -10.49 21.87
C LEU A 49 11.91 -9.71 20.84
N ARG A 50 12.22 -8.44 21.12
CA ARG A 50 13.11 -7.66 20.25
C ARG A 50 14.53 -8.22 20.22
N LEU A 51 14.82 -9.02 19.21
CA LEU A 51 16.14 -9.57 18.90
C LEU A 51 17.06 -8.50 18.30
N ASP A 52 18.36 -8.78 18.31
CA ASP A 52 19.38 -7.91 17.76
C ASP A 52 19.71 -8.30 16.31
N LEU A 53 19.60 -7.36 15.38
CA LEU A 53 19.86 -7.60 13.96
C LEU A 53 21.33 -8.00 13.70
N TYR A 54 22.28 -7.66 14.60
CA TYR A 54 23.66 -8.13 14.52
C TYR A 54 23.77 -9.67 14.46
N GLN A 55 22.83 -10.41 15.07
CA GLN A 55 22.82 -11.88 15.07
C GLN A 55 22.47 -12.47 13.69
N TYR A 56 21.87 -11.67 12.81
CA TYR A 56 21.43 -12.07 11.48
C TYR A 56 22.41 -11.66 10.38
N ILE A 57 23.52 -10.97 10.68
CA ILE A 57 24.51 -10.52 9.69
C ILE A 57 24.89 -11.59 8.66
N PRO A 58 25.20 -12.84 9.03
CA PRO A 58 25.54 -13.87 8.04
C PRO A 58 24.41 -14.14 7.03
N VAL A 59 23.16 -14.12 7.50
CA VAL A 59 21.96 -14.30 6.66
C VAL A 59 21.71 -13.06 5.82
N LEU A 60 21.89 -11.86 6.38
CA LEU A 60 21.77 -10.59 5.64
C LEU A 60 22.78 -10.52 4.50
N ASN A 61 24.06 -10.81 4.75
CA ASN A 61 25.11 -10.84 3.72
C ASN A 61 24.79 -11.85 2.61
N ARG A 62 24.22 -13.01 2.96
CA ARG A 62 23.78 -14.00 1.98
C ARG A 62 22.63 -13.46 1.13
N MET A 63 21.65 -12.79 1.74
CA MET A 63 20.54 -12.17 1.03
C MET A 63 21.01 -11.03 0.13
N ASP A 64 21.97 -10.21 0.58
CA ASP A 64 22.58 -9.14 -0.23
C ASP A 64 23.20 -9.72 -1.50
N GLY A 65 23.95 -10.82 -1.40
CA GLY A 65 24.51 -11.51 -2.57
C GLY A 65 23.44 -12.07 -3.52
N ILE A 66 22.33 -12.62 -2.99
CA ILE A 66 21.20 -13.10 -3.79
C ILE A 66 20.50 -11.95 -4.53
N LEU A 67 20.29 -10.82 -3.84
CA LEU A 67 19.69 -9.62 -4.41
C LEU A 67 20.59 -9.01 -5.49
N GLU A 68 21.89 -8.93 -5.25
CA GLU A 68 22.88 -8.45 -6.22
C GLU A 68 22.91 -9.33 -7.48
N GLU A 69 22.94 -10.66 -7.33
CA GLU A 69 22.90 -11.59 -8.45
C GLU A 69 21.61 -11.42 -9.27
N HIS A 70 20.47 -11.25 -8.60
CA HIS A 70 19.19 -11.04 -9.26
C HIS A 70 19.13 -9.72 -10.04
N VAL A 71 19.57 -8.63 -9.43
CA VAL A 71 19.63 -7.30 -10.06
C VAL A 71 20.51 -7.33 -11.31
N LYS A 72 21.65 -8.03 -11.26
CA LYS A 72 22.53 -8.25 -12.42
C LYS A 72 21.89 -9.13 -13.49
N LYS A 73 21.33 -10.28 -13.09
CA LYS A 73 20.69 -11.27 -13.98
C LYS A 73 19.58 -10.65 -14.80
N TYR A 74 18.75 -9.80 -14.18
CA TYR A 74 17.61 -9.15 -14.80
C TYR A 74 17.89 -7.72 -15.28
N LYS A 75 19.15 -7.26 -15.17
CA LYS A 75 19.62 -5.93 -15.61
C LYS A 75 18.72 -4.80 -15.09
N LEU A 76 18.50 -4.83 -13.78
CA LEU A 76 17.69 -3.84 -13.07
C LEU A 76 18.52 -2.63 -12.60
N GLU A 77 19.84 -2.69 -12.82
CA GLU A 77 20.77 -1.59 -12.55
C GLU A 77 20.49 -0.40 -13.49
N GLY A 78 20.62 0.83 -12.96
CA GLY A 78 20.50 2.07 -13.74
C GLY A 78 19.11 2.72 -13.69
N GLU A 79 18.76 3.48 -14.73
CA GLU A 79 17.56 4.33 -14.74
C GLU A 79 16.27 3.59 -15.14
N PHE A 80 16.34 2.75 -16.19
CA PHE A 80 15.17 2.02 -16.73
C PHE A 80 15.58 0.58 -17.07
N GLY A 81 15.37 -0.35 -16.13
CA GLY A 81 15.83 -1.73 -16.22
C GLY A 81 15.22 -2.48 -17.41
N ASP A 82 15.89 -3.55 -17.86
CA ASP A 82 15.48 -4.25 -19.08
C ASP A 82 14.16 -5.04 -18.92
N LEU A 83 13.38 -5.15 -20.01
CA LEU A 83 12.13 -5.92 -20.07
C LEU A 83 12.40 -7.44 -20.16
N ILE A 84 12.96 -8.02 -19.11
CA ILE A 84 13.27 -9.45 -19.01
C ILE A 84 12.23 -10.13 -18.13
N PHE A 85 11.63 -11.22 -18.62
CA PHE A 85 10.69 -12.04 -17.83
C PHE A 85 11.42 -12.73 -16.67
N VAL A 86 10.90 -12.55 -15.45
CA VAL A 86 11.46 -13.16 -14.23
C VAL A 86 11.02 -14.62 -14.12
N ASP A 87 11.97 -15.51 -13.82
CA ASP A 87 11.66 -16.93 -13.62
C ASP A 87 10.87 -17.10 -12.31
N PRO A 88 9.79 -17.91 -12.28
CA PRO A 88 9.00 -18.11 -11.06
C PRO A 88 9.80 -18.58 -9.82
N LYS A 89 10.91 -19.32 -10.02
CA LYS A 89 11.79 -19.74 -8.93
C LYS A 89 12.57 -18.56 -8.35
N ASP A 90 13.04 -17.67 -9.20
CA ASP A 90 13.76 -16.45 -8.80
C ASP A 90 12.79 -15.48 -8.13
N GLU A 91 11.59 -15.31 -8.67
CA GLU A 91 10.52 -14.51 -8.05
C GLU A 91 10.23 -14.99 -6.63
N THR A 92 10.02 -16.30 -6.47
CA THR A 92 9.82 -16.94 -5.17
C THR A 92 10.97 -16.66 -4.20
N LEU A 93 12.21 -16.80 -4.65
CA LEU A 93 13.40 -16.57 -3.83
C LEU A 93 13.47 -15.10 -3.36
N ILE A 94 13.34 -14.15 -4.28
CA ILE A 94 13.47 -12.72 -3.99
C ILE A 94 12.33 -12.22 -3.11
N VAL A 95 11.08 -12.59 -3.42
CA VAL A 95 9.93 -12.24 -2.59
C VAL A 95 10.13 -12.75 -1.16
N THR A 96 10.61 -13.99 -0.99
CA THR A 96 10.86 -14.56 0.33
C THR A 96 11.97 -13.81 1.09
N CYS A 97 13.06 -13.44 0.41
CA CYS A 97 14.13 -12.62 1.02
C CYS A 97 13.62 -11.25 1.49
N LEU A 98 12.78 -10.60 0.68
CA LEU A 98 12.21 -9.28 1.00
C LEU A 98 11.21 -9.35 2.16
N GLU A 99 10.35 -10.36 2.17
CA GLU A 99 9.39 -10.59 3.26
C GLU A 99 10.11 -10.90 4.58
N TYR A 100 11.15 -11.74 4.53
CA TYR A 100 11.94 -12.04 5.72
C TYR A 100 12.69 -10.80 6.22
N SER A 101 13.29 -10.01 5.31
CA SER A 101 13.91 -8.72 5.63
C SER A 101 12.91 -7.75 6.28
N TYR A 102 11.67 -7.70 5.77
CA TYR A 102 10.60 -6.87 6.33
C TYR A 102 10.29 -7.26 7.78
N ILE A 103 10.21 -8.55 8.08
CA ILE A 103 9.95 -9.06 9.44
C ILE A 103 11.12 -8.75 10.36
N LEU A 104 12.36 -9.01 9.94
CA LEU A 104 13.55 -8.68 10.72
C LEU A 104 13.61 -7.19 11.04
N LEU A 105 13.43 -6.31 10.06
CA LEU A 105 13.46 -4.87 10.28
C LEU A 105 12.28 -4.35 11.11
N ARG A 106 11.13 -5.03 11.08
CA ARG A 106 9.98 -4.66 11.90
C ARG A 106 10.23 -4.95 13.38
N TYR A 107 10.90 -6.07 13.67
CA TYR A 107 10.90 -6.65 15.00
C TYR A 107 12.26 -6.68 15.70
N CYS A 108 13.37 -6.53 14.97
CA CYS A 108 14.71 -6.43 15.53
C CYS A 108 15.11 -4.97 15.87
N LYS A 109 16.03 -4.85 16.82
CA LYS A 109 16.79 -3.62 17.09
C LYS A 109 18.02 -3.54 16.17
N SER A 110 18.75 -2.44 16.25
CA SER A 110 20.01 -2.23 15.51
C SER A 110 19.82 -2.27 13.98
N LYS A 111 18.77 -1.58 13.50
CA LYS A 111 18.36 -1.62 12.09
C LYS A 111 19.41 -1.00 11.16
N GLU A 112 20.33 -0.20 11.68
CA GLU A 112 21.43 0.46 10.96
C GLU A 112 22.32 -0.52 10.18
N VAL A 113 22.40 -1.77 10.60
CA VAL A 113 23.21 -2.82 9.96
C VAL A 113 22.65 -3.25 8.61
N TYR A 114 21.37 -3.03 8.35
CA TYR A 114 20.75 -3.37 7.07
C TYR A 114 21.20 -2.42 5.96
N ASN A 115 21.89 -2.97 4.94
CA ASN A 115 22.50 -2.18 3.86
C ASN A 115 21.99 -2.52 2.45
N SER A 116 20.92 -3.31 2.33
CA SER A 116 20.36 -3.75 1.03
C SER A 116 19.49 -2.71 0.32
N SER A 117 19.46 -1.46 0.78
CA SER A 117 18.49 -0.45 0.32
C SER A 117 18.63 -0.08 -1.16
N GLU A 118 19.84 -0.11 -1.72
CA GLU A 118 20.09 0.14 -3.13
C GLU A 118 19.47 -0.95 -4.00
N PHE A 119 19.74 -2.22 -3.69
CA PHE A 119 19.13 -3.36 -4.40
C PHE A 119 17.60 -3.32 -4.32
N VAL A 120 17.03 -3.01 -3.16
CA VAL A 120 15.58 -2.87 -3.00
C VAL A 120 15.02 -1.79 -3.93
N SER A 121 15.73 -0.66 -4.09
CA SER A 121 15.33 0.40 -5.01
C SER A 121 15.44 0.01 -6.50
N ASP A 122 16.41 -0.84 -6.85
CA ASP A 122 16.55 -1.38 -8.21
C ASP A 122 15.40 -2.32 -8.57
N LEU A 123 14.88 -3.09 -7.60
CA LEU A 123 13.74 -3.99 -7.81
C LEU A 123 12.44 -3.27 -8.23
N PHE A 124 12.35 -1.95 -8.07
CA PHE A 124 11.24 -1.16 -8.62
C PHE A 124 11.15 -1.28 -10.15
N LEU A 125 12.25 -1.61 -10.81
CA LEU A 125 12.35 -1.81 -12.25
C LEU A 125 12.05 -3.26 -12.69
N SER A 126 11.86 -4.20 -11.76
CA SER A 126 11.54 -5.60 -12.09
C SER A 126 10.30 -5.71 -12.98
N THR A 127 10.23 -6.73 -13.83
CA THR A 127 9.01 -7.01 -14.61
C THR A 127 7.99 -7.81 -13.81
N SER A 128 8.37 -8.39 -12.66
CA SER A 128 7.46 -9.09 -11.75
C SER A 128 6.70 -8.11 -10.86
N LEU A 129 5.37 -8.19 -10.85
CA LEU A 129 4.53 -7.37 -9.97
C LEU A 129 4.73 -7.75 -8.50
N ASP A 130 4.91 -9.03 -8.19
CA ASP A 130 5.11 -9.51 -6.82
C ASP A 130 6.44 -9.02 -6.23
N ILE A 131 7.53 -9.04 -7.02
CA ILE A 131 8.80 -8.44 -6.60
C ILE A 131 8.63 -6.94 -6.34
N LYS A 132 7.98 -6.20 -7.24
CA LYS A 132 7.73 -4.77 -7.03
C LYS A 132 6.95 -4.51 -5.74
N MET A 133 5.87 -5.25 -5.51
CA MET A 133 5.03 -5.11 -4.31
C MET A 133 5.84 -5.39 -3.03
N SER A 134 6.60 -6.48 -2.99
CA SER A 134 7.43 -6.81 -1.83
C SER A 134 8.56 -5.81 -1.60
N ALA A 135 9.15 -5.28 -2.68
CA ALA A 135 10.16 -4.22 -2.58
C ALA A 135 9.54 -2.94 -2.00
N MET A 136 8.38 -2.50 -2.50
CA MET A 136 7.67 -1.31 -1.98
C MET A 136 7.28 -1.48 -0.50
N ARG A 137 6.83 -2.68 -0.11
CA ARG A 137 6.49 -2.98 1.29
C ARG A 137 7.71 -2.86 2.22
N LEU A 138 8.87 -3.33 1.78
CA LEU A 138 10.12 -3.21 2.54
C LEU A 138 10.65 -1.77 2.57
N SER A 139 10.58 -1.09 1.42
CA SER A 139 10.95 0.31 1.24
C SER A 139 10.28 1.25 2.24
N TYR A 140 9.01 0.98 2.57
CA TYR A 140 8.35 1.72 3.64
C TYR A 140 9.16 1.67 4.93
N ILE A 141 9.52 0.51 5.48
CA ILE A 141 10.28 0.43 6.75
C ILE A 141 11.68 1.07 6.63
N LEU A 142 12.30 0.98 5.46
CA LEU A 142 13.63 1.54 5.22
C LEU A 142 13.62 3.07 5.25
N TRP A 143 12.52 3.68 4.83
CA TRP A 143 12.38 5.12 4.65
C TRP A 143 11.33 5.76 5.59
N GLU A 144 10.61 4.94 6.36
CA GLU A 144 9.70 5.32 7.46
C GLU A 144 10.54 5.95 8.57
N ARG A 145 10.40 7.26 8.72
CA ARG A 145 11.07 8.03 9.75
C ARG A 145 10.15 8.34 10.91
N PHE A 146 10.41 7.68 12.03
CA PHE A 146 10.17 8.26 13.36
C PHE A 146 11.51 8.67 14.00
N ALA A 147 12.25 9.59 13.35
CA ALA A 147 13.25 10.48 13.98
C ALA A 147 13.84 11.48 12.96
N PRO A 148 13.90 12.80 13.25
CA PRO A 148 14.56 13.79 12.40
C PRO A 148 16.09 13.66 12.28
N SER A 149 16.76 12.83 13.08
CA SER A 149 18.23 12.74 13.10
C SER A 149 18.84 11.81 12.02
N GLU A 150 18.06 10.88 11.45
CA GLU A 150 18.57 9.88 10.49
C GLU A 150 18.41 10.30 9.02
N ARG A 151 18.17 11.61 8.79
CA ARG A 151 18.41 12.44 7.57
C ARG A 151 19.08 11.80 6.35
N ALA A 152 20.30 11.32 6.51
CA ALA A 152 21.24 11.29 5.39
C ALA A 152 21.50 9.91 4.78
N GLN A 153 21.25 8.80 5.49
CA GLN A 153 21.80 7.50 5.07
C GLN A 153 20.87 6.64 4.20
N ARG A 154 19.58 6.99 4.05
CA ARG A 154 18.58 6.12 3.38
C ARG A 154 17.59 6.92 2.52
N SER A 155 18.07 7.83 1.67
CA SER A 155 17.19 8.50 0.69
C SER A 155 17.08 7.67 -0.58
N LEU A 156 15.87 7.59 -1.15
CA LEU A 156 15.67 7.00 -2.47
C LEU A 156 16.49 7.79 -3.52
N PRO A 157 17.24 7.12 -4.42
CA PRO A 157 17.95 7.83 -5.49
C PRO A 157 16.99 8.59 -6.43
N LYS A 158 17.37 9.79 -6.88
CA LYS A 158 16.52 10.69 -7.69
C LYS A 158 15.97 10.07 -8.98
N ASN A 159 16.73 9.20 -9.62
CA ASN A 159 16.27 8.45 -10.79
C ASN A 159 15.12 7.50 -10.42
N LYS A 160 15.21 6.86 -9.26
CA LYS A 160 14.17 5.95 -8.75
C LYS A 160 12.95 6.71 -8.22
N GLU A 161 13.11 7.94 -7.70
CA GLU A 161 11.99 8.83 -7.36
C GLU A 161 11.06 9.08 -8.56
N LYS A 162 11.63 9.39 -9.73
CA LYS A 162 10.83 9.59 -10.96
C LYS A 162 10.09 8.32 -11.39
N VAL A 163 10.75 7.17 -11.27
CA VAL A 163 10.15 5.87 -11.55
C VAL A 163 8.99 5.60 -10.60
N LEU A 164 9.17 5.86 -9.31
CA LEU A 164 8.12 5.69 -8.29
C LEU A 164 6.91 6.58 -8.57
N LEU A 165 7.09 7.86 -8.91
CA LEU A 165 5.99 8.75 -9.30
C LEU A 165 5.27 8.22 -10.56
N THR A 166 6.02 7.79 -11.56
CA THR A 166 5.45 7.20 -12.79
C THR A 166 4.62 5.95 -12.48
N LEU A 167 5.13 5.04 -11.66
CA LEU A 167 4.43 3.83 -11.24
C LEU A 167 3.17 4.15 -10.44
N THR A 168 3.22 5.19 -9.59
CA THR A 168 2.07 5.66 -8.82
C THR A 168 0.95 6.12 -9.76
N SER A 169 1.23 6.88 -10.82
CA SER A 169 0.21 7.35 -11.77
C SER A 169 -0.16 6.33 -12.87
N SER A 170 0.44 5.14 -12.87
CA SER A 170 0.22 4.13 -13.94
C SER A 170 -1.11 3.36 -13.81
N PHE A 171 -1.75 3.39 -12.65
CA PHE A 171 -2.99 2.66 -12.37
C PHE A 171 -3.90 3.46 -11.40
N PRO A 172 -5.23 3.48 -11.59
CA PRO A 172 -5.98 2.93 -12.72
C PRO A 172 -5.70 3.69 -14.02
N PRO A 173 -5.72 3.04 -15.20
CA PRO A 173 -5.52 3.74 -16.46
C PRO A 173 -6.63 4.75 -16.67
N ARG A 174 -6.27 5.99 -16.98
CA ARG A 174 -7.23 7.04 -17.32
C ARG A 174 -8.02 6.61 -18.55
N ALA A 175 -9.23 6.09 -18.35
CA ALA A 175 -10.16 5.96 -19.43
C ALA A 175 -10.53 7.38 -19.82
N ASN A 176 -10.26 7.83 -21.06
CA ASN A 176 -11.13 8.89 -21.59
C ASN A 176 -12.52 8.26 -21.59
N ALA A 177 -13.30 8.57 -20.55
CA ALA A 177 -14.74 8.53 -20.46
C ALA A 177 -15.43 7.22 -20.88
N LEU A 178 -16.04 6.53 -19.92
CA LEU A 178 -17.30 5.85 -20.25
C LEU A 178 -18.34 6.95 -20.54
N PRO A 179 -19.11 6.88 -21.64
CA PRO A 179 -20.32 7.70 -21.77
C PRO A 179 -21.23 7.36 -20.59
N ALA A 180 -21.71 8.37 -19.86
CA ALA A 180 -22.77 8.16 -18.89
C ALA A 180 -23.94 7.43 -19.58
N GLU A 181 -24.48 6.38 -18.95
CA GLU A 181 -25.69 5.74 -19.47
C GLU A 181 -26.78 6.81 -19.61
N PRO A 182 -27.47 6.90 -20.76
CA PRO A 182 -28.58 7.81 -20.90
C PRO A 182 -29.71 7.30 -20.00
N THR A 183 -29.89 7.96 -18.85
CA THR A 183 -31.13 7.87 -18.09
C THR A 183 -32.26 8.29 -19.02
N ALA A 184 -33.21 7.38 -19.24
CA ALA A 184 -34.42 7.68 -19.98
C ALA A 184 -35.20 8.81 -19.29
N GLU A 185 -35.83 9.64 -20.14
CA GLU A 185 -36.76 10.74 -19.83
C GLU A 185 -36.08 12.03 -19.32
N GLY A 186 -36.33 13.23 -19.83
CA GLY A 186 -37.36 13.74 -20.72
C GLY A 186 -37.58 15.21 -20.37
N SER A 187 -37.59 16.08 -21.38
CA SER A 187 -38.03 17.48 -21.39
C SER A 187 -37.09 18.59 -20.89
N VAL A 188 -37.04 19.61 -21.75
CA VAL A 188 -36.41 20.92 -21.67
C VAL A 188 -37.20 21.81 -20.73
N GLY A 189 -36.53 22.64 -19.91
CA GLY A 189 -37.21 23.66 -19.10
C GLY A 189 -36.26 24.57 -18.31
N GLU A 190 -36.22 25.81 -18.76
CA GLU A 190 -35.60 27.06 -18.26
C GLU A 190 -35.26 27.24 -16.77
N ALA A 191 -34.24 28.10 -16.57
CA ALA A 191 -33.78 28.65 -15.31
C ALA A 191 -34.79 29.60 -14.65
N VAL A 192 -35.00 29.48 -13.33
CA VAL A 192 -35.44 30.59 -12.45
C VAL A 192 -34.84 30.42 -11.05
N GLN A 193 -34.28 31.51 -10.52
CA GLN A 193 -33.82 31.70 -9.14
C GLN A 193 -34.99 31.80 -8.14
N THR A 194 -34.75 31.42 -6.88
CA THR A 194 -35.06 32.17 -5.62
C THR A 194 -35.72 31.38 -4.48
N SER A 195 -35.13 31.59 -3.30
CA SER A 195 -35.76 31.78 -1.97
C SER A 195 -36.14 30.58 -1.07
N LEU A 196 -35.99 30.88 0.23
CA LEU A 196 -36.07 30.02 1.41
C LEU A 196 -37.49 29.53 1.74
N GLY A 197 -37.59 28.35 2.37
CA GLY A 197 -38.80 27.92 3.08
C GLY A 197 -38.66 26.53 3.72
N ALA A 198 -38.66 26.48 5.05
CA ALA A 198 -38.63 25.25 5.84
C ALA A 198 -39.95 24.45 5.74
N LYS A 199 -39.86 23.11 5.68
CA LYS A 199 -40.75 22.16 6.37
C LYS A 199 -40.23 20.71 6.29
N ARG A 200 -40.28 20.03 7.44
CA ARG A 200 -39.99 18.60 7.66
C ARG A 200 -41.09 17.73 7.05
N SER A 201 -40.72 16.58 6.46
CA SER A 201 -41.24 15.22 6.76
C SER A 201 -41.07 14.28 5.55
N GLY A 202 -40.67 13.02 5.80
CA GLY A 202 -40.89 11.89 4.88
C GLY A 202 -39.61 11.12 4.56
N GLY A 203 -39.49 9.90 5.10
CA GLY A 203 -38.33 9.03 4.94
C GLY A 203 -38.10 8.57 3.51
N LEU A 204 -36.83 8.36 3.16
CA LEU A 204 -36.43 7.71 1.91
C LEU A 204 -35.40 6.61 2.19
N ASP A 205 -35.72 5.43 1.66
CA ASP A 205 -34.92 4.23 1.60
C ASP A 205 -33.47 4.51 1.13
N LYS A 206 -32.52 3.97 1.90
CA LYS A 206 -31.12 3.82 1.50
C LYS A 206 -30.99 2.54 0.67
N SER A 207 -30.98 2.65 -0.65
CA SER A 207 -30.35 1.63 -1.52
C SER A 207 -30.04 2.17 -2.91
N LYS A 208 -28.89 2.83 -3.04
CA LYS A 208 -27.96 2.78 -4.19
C LYS A 208 -26.90 3.89 -4.04
N PRO A 209 -25.59 3.57 -4.16
CA PRO A 209 -24.56 4.59 -4.14
C PRO A 209 -24.71 5.48 -5.38
N ARG A 210 -24.93 6.78 -5.14
CA ARG A 210 -25.06 7.80 -6.18
C ARG A 210 -23.65 8.12 -6.69
N ALA A 211 -23.29 7.60 -7.87
CA ALA A 211 -22.02 7.94 -8.52
C ALA A 211 -21.95 9.46 -8.73
N LYS A 212 -20.98 10.12 -8.09
CA LYS A 212 -20.71 11.54 -8.31
C LYS A 212 -20.10 11.68 -9.71
N THR A 213 -20.82 12.31 -10.62
CA THR A 213 -20.35 12.68 -11.96
C THR A 213 -19.56 13.97 -11.88
N ASP A 214 -18.39 13.99 -12.52
CA ASP A 214 -17.59 15.21 -12.65
C ASP A 214 -18.26 16.17 -13.65
N ALA A 215 -17.91 17.46 -13.58
CA ALA A 215 -18.46 18.54 -14.43
C ALA A 215 -18.25 18.34 -15.95
N SER A 216 -17.53 17.29 -16.34
CA SER A 216 -17.24 16.85 -17.71
C SER A 216 -18.15 15.73 -18.23
N GLY A 217 -19.11 15.24 -17.41
CA GLY A 217 -20.04 14.17 -17.79
C GLY A 217 -19.44 12.76 -17.69
N TYR A 218 -18.34 12.60 -16.94
CA TYR A 218 -17.60 11.34 -16.81
C TYR A 218 -17.70 10.77 -15.39
N ARG A 219 -17.71 9.44 -15.29
CA ARG A 219 -17.70 8.69 -14.02
C ARG A 219 -16.27 8.32 -13.66
N ASN A 220 -15.82 8.75 -12.48
CA ASN A 220 -14.57 8.27 -11.91
C ASN A 220 -14.74 6.80 -11.45
N ILE A 221 -13.74 5.95 -11.75
CA ILE A 221 -13.77 4.52 -11.42
C ILE A 221 -12.98 4.33 -10.12
N GLY A 222 -13.67 3.94 -9.04
CA GLY A 222 -13.03 3.76 -7.75
C GLY A 222 -12.12 2.52 -7.68
N LEU A 223 -11.20 2.51 -6.71
CA LEU A 223 -10.27 1.40 -6.49
C LEU A 223 -10.97 0.10 -6.07
N ILE A 224 -12.05 0.17 -5.28
CA ILE A 224 -12.85 -1.03 -4.92
C ILE A 224 -13.50 -1.63 -6.16
N GLU A 225 -14.10 -0.78 -7.00
CA GLU A 225 -14.76 -1.18 -8.25
C GLU A 225 -13.77 -1.90 -9.18
N CYS A 226 -12.51 -1.46 -9.23
CA CYS A 226 -11.45 -2.11 -10.01
C CYS A 226 -11.19 -3.57 -9.60
N MET A 227 -11.45 -3.95 -8.34
CA MET A 227 -11.23 -5.32 -7.84
C MET A 227 -12.42 -6.26 -8.07
N GLN A 228 -13.60 -5.71 -8.37
CA GLN A 228 -14.83 -6.47 -8.45
C GLN A 228 -14.88 -7.37 -9.69
N ARG A 229 -15.57 -8.51 -9.56
CA ARG A 229 -15.68 -9.52 -10.63
C ARG A 229 -16.67 -9.07 -11.70
N ASP A 230 -17.75 -8.47 -11.27
CA ASP A 230 -18.88 -7.92 -12.04
C ASP A 230 -18.63 -6.49 -12.56
N PHE A 231 -17.44 -5.95 -12.31
CA PHE A 231 -17.04 -4.65 -12.83
C PHE A 231 -17.20 -4.55 -14.36
N VAL A 232 -17.89 -3.50 -14.81
CA VAL A 232 -18.06 -3.19 -16.24
C VAL A 232 -16.77 -2.57 -16.78
N VAL A 233 -15.87 -3.45 -17.20
CA VAL A 233 -14.54 -3.09 -17.68
C VAL A 233 -14.60 -2.22 -18.95
N PRO A 234 -13.99 -1.03 -18.97
CA PRO A 234 -13.83 -0.22 -20.19
C PRO A 234 -13.08 -0.98 -21.28
N ASP A 235 -13.54 -0.90 -22.54
CA ASP A 235 -12.92 -1.65 -23.65
C ASP A 235 -11.45 -1.28 -23.92
N LYS A 236 -11.01 -0.09 -23.48
CA LYS A 236 -9.62 0.33 -23.52
C LYS A 236 -8.73 -0.47 -22.58
N TRP A 237 -9.25 -0.92 -21.43
CA TRP A 237 -8.49 -1.68 -20.44
C TRP A 237 -8.34 -3.15 -20.83
N LYS A 238 -9.25 -3.67 -21.66
CA LYS A 238 -9.21 -5.06 -22.17
C LYS A 238 -8.13 -5.31 -23.22
N ARG A 239 -7.58 -4.24 -23.80
CA ARG A 239 -6.55 -4.26 -24.85
C ARG A 239 -5.32 -3.52 -24.37
N LEU A 240 -4.15 -3.88 -24.89
CA LEU A 240 -2.93 -3.13 -24.61
C LEU A 240 -2.77 -2.08 -25.71
N ASP A 241 -3.10 -0.83 -25.44
CA ASP A 241 -2.96 0.31 -26.36
C ASP A 241 -2.08 1.36 -25.68
N PHE A 242 -0.77 1.26 -25.92
CA PHE A 242 0.24 2.06 -25.22
C PHE A 242 0.85 3.10 -26.15
N GLU A 243 0.69 4.37 -25.79
CA GLU A 243 1.22 5.50 -26.56
C GLU A 243 2.59 5.91 -26.05
N TYR A 244 3.52 6.19 -26.96
CA TYR A 244 4.85 6.67 -26.61
C TYR A 244 5.39 7.61 -27.69
N TYR A 245 6.22 8.56 -27.28
CA TYR A 245 6.91 9.44 -28.21
C TYR A 245 8.29 8.84 -28.54
N ASN A 246 8.61 8.69 -29.83
CA ASN A 246 9.93 8.25 -30.25
C ASN A 246 10.76 9.45 -30.72
N VAL A 247 11.86 9.72 -30.02
CA VAL A 247 12.82 10.80 -30.35
C VAL A 247 13.94 10.28 -31.26
N VAL A 248 14.25 8.97 -31.24
CA VAL A 248 15.37 8.38 -32.00
C VAL A 248 14.87 7.26 -32.92
N PRO A 249 14.96 7.41 -34.24
CA PRO A 249 14.54 6.35 -35.17
C PRO A 249 15.43 5.11 -35.00
N ARG A 250 14.83 3.99 -34.56
CA ARG A 250 15.50 2.68 -34.51
C ARG A 250 15.22 1.92 -35.82
N ILE A 251 16.26 1.45 -36.49
CA ILE A 251 16.13 0.57 -37.66
C ILE A 251 16.10 -0.87 -37.17
N ILE A 252 14.95 -1.52 -37.26
CA ILE A 252 14.82 -2.96 -36.98
C ILE A 252 14.83 -3.69 -38.33
N GLY A 253 15.78 -4.62 -38.51
CA GLY A 253 15.89 -5.40 -39.74
C GLY A 253 14.69 -6.36 -39.93
N ASP A 254 14.21 -6.52 -41.18
CA ASP A 254 13.02 -7.32 -41.51
C ASP A 254 13.15 -8.83 -41.14
N GLN A 255 14.38 -9.29 -40.91
CA GLN A 255 14.71 -10.66 -40.48
C GLN A 255 14.51 -10.90 -38.97
N GLU A 256 14.45 -9.84 -38.14
CA GLU A 256 14.33 -9.95 -36.67
C GLU A 256 12.87 -9.87 -36.16
N LEU A 257 11.94 -9.62 -37.10
CA LEU A 257 10.52 -9.40 -36.86
C LEU A 257 9.73 -10.68 -37.14
N SER A 258 9.21 -11.33 -36.09
CA SER A 258 8.28 -12.45 -36.27
C SER A 258 6.97 -11.96 -36.91
N GLU A 259 6.24 -12.85 -37.60
CA GLU A 259 4.93 -12.52 -38.20
C GLU A 259 3.92 -11.92 -37.18
N ALA A 260 4.11 -12.21 -35.89
CA ALA A 260 3.32 -11.61 -34.82
C ALA A 260 3.56 -10.09 -34.73
N VAL A 261 4.81 -9.62 -34.80
CA VAL A 261 5.15 -8.18 -34.73
C VAL A 261 4.55 -7.41 -35.91
N LYS A 262 4.55 -8.02 -37.10
CA LYS A 262 3.97 -7.44 -38.33
C LYS A 262 2.46 -7.16 -38.21
N LYS A 263 1.74 -7.87 -37.32
CA LYS A 263 0.32 -7.65 -37.03
C LYS A 263 0.06 -6.61 -35.93
N VAL A 264 1.07 -6.27 -35.10
CA VAL A 264 0.98 -5.30 -33.99
C VAL A 264 1.14 -3.85 -34.48
N ILE A 265 1.91 -3.65 -35.55
CA ILE A 265 2.14 -2.34 -36.17
C ILE A 265 0.96 -1.98 -37.08
N ILE A 266 -0.18 -1.60 -36.51
CA ILE A 266 -1.33 -1.08 -37.29
C ILE A 266 -1.77 0.28 -36.73
N HIS A 267 -1.11 1.34 -37.19
CA HIS A 267 -1.71 2.48 -37.93
C HIS A 267 -0.72 3.65 -38.01
N LYS A 268 -0.20 3.93 -39.21
CA LYS A 268 0.29 5.27 -39.56
C LYS A 268 -0.91 6.23 -39.55
N SER A 269 -0.81 7.35 -38.83
CA SER A 269 -1.72 8.47 -39.05
C SER A 269 -1.56 8.95 -40.50
N SER A 270 -2.68 9.27 -41.13
CA SER A 270 -2.77 9.58 -42.56
C SER A 270 -1.96 10.82 -42.94
N GLY A 271 -0.92 10.64 -43.74
CA GLY A 271 -0.19 11.71 -44.43
C GLY A 271 0.21 11.26 -45.84
N LYS A 272 -0.46 11.83 -46.84
CA LYS A 272 -0.26 11.80 -48.32
C LYS A 272 0.75 10.82 -48.96
N LYS A 273 0.24 10.08 -49.95
CA LYS A 273 0.97 9.26 -50.95
C LYS A 273 2.09 10.02 -51.67
N GLY A 274 3.24 9.37 -51.81
CA GLY A 274 4.23 9.67 -52.86
C GLY A 274 5.47 8.78 -52.82
N GLY A 275 5.57 7.83 -53.76
CA GLY A 275 6.83 7.52 -54.48
C GLY A 275 7.84 6.49 -53.94
N LYS A 276 7.95 5.40 -54.72
CA LYS A 276 9.10 4.49 -54.99
C LYS A 276 9.53 3.42 -53.95
N ARG A 277 9.47 2.18 -54.45
CA ARG A 277 9.93 0.90 -53.88
C ARG A 277 11.46 0.83 -53.86
N GLY A 278 12.02 0.52 -52.69
CA GLY A 278 13.37 0.02 -52.45
C GLY A 278 13.35 -0.87 -51.19
N SER A 279 14.11 -1.97 -51.21
CA SER A 279 14.29 -3.07 -50.23
C SER A 279 13.48 -3.07 -48.92
N ALA A 280 12.75 -4.17 -48.71
CA ALA A 280 11.88 -4.44 -47.56
C ALA A 280 12.66 -4.53 -46.23
N GLY A 281 12.50 -3.47 -45.44
CA GLY A 281 12.68 -3.41 -43.99
C GLY A 281 11.61 -2.46 -43.44
N ILE A 282 10.98 -2.80 -42.31
CA ILE A 282 10.00 -1.90 -41.67
C ILE A 282 10.77 -0.77 -40.99
N GLU A 283 10.90 0.33 -41.71
CA GLU A 283 11.41 1.59 -41.21
C GLU A 283 10.46 2.15 -40.11
N LEU A 284 10.86 2.05 -38.83
CA LEU A 284 10.28 2.83 -37.70
C LEU A 284 10.84 4.27 -37.70
N SER A 285 11.01 4.85 -38.90
CA SER A 285 11.87 6.00 -39.22
C SER A 285 11.19 7.37 -39.14
N GLN A 286 10.23 7.57 -38.24
CA GLN A 286 9.59 8.89 -38.06
C GLN A 286 9.54 9.27 -36.59
N GLU A 287 10.15 10.40 -36.24
CA GLU A 287 9.94 11.09 -34.97
C GLU A 287 8.44 11.41 -34.81
N GLY A 288 7.90 11.19 -33.61
CA GLY A 288 6.48 11.45 -33.34
C GLY A 288 5.85 10.48 -32.35
N ILE A 289 4.52 10.56 -32.24
CA ILE A 289 3.71 9.69 -31.39
C ILE A 289 3.51 8.34 -32.09
N HIS A 290 3.97 7.27 -31.44
CA HIS A 290 3.78 5.88 -31.84
C HIS A 290 2.83 5.17 -30.88
N ARG A 291 2.21 4.08 -31.34
CA ARG A 291 1.31 3.25 -30.54
C ARG A 291 1.70 1.79 -30.62
N PHE A 292 1.89 1.16 -29.47
CA PHE A 292 1.98 -0.29 -29.34
C PHE A 292 0.58 -0.83 -29.06
N ARG A 293 0.02 -1.66 -29.96
CA ARG A 293 -1.36 -2.15 -29.85
C ARG A 293 -1.49 -3.67 -29.94
N LEU A 294 -1.97 -4.31 -28.88
CA LEU A 294 -2.43 -5.71 -28.88
C LEU A 294 -3.93 -5.79 -28.64
N SER A 295 -4.61 -6.59 -29.47
CA SER A 295 -6.03 -6.90 -29.27
C SER A 295 -6.26 -7.67 -27.98
N SER A 296 -7.47 -7.59 -27.40
CA SER A 296 -7.83 -8.34 -26.19
C SER A 296 -7.61 -9.85 -26.35
N ALA A 297 -7.94 -10.41 -27.53
CA ALA A 297 -7.70 -11.82 -27.83
C ALA A 297 -6.21 -12.18 -27.87
N SER A 298 -5.36 -11.28 -28.37
CA SER A 298 -3.90 -11.47 -28.38
C SER A 298 -3.33 -11.39 -26.97
N VAL A 299 -3.77 -10.42 -26.16
CA VAL A 299 -3.36 -10.27 -24.76
C VAL A 299 -3.75 -11.51 -23.95
N ALA A 300 -4.96 -12.05 -24.16
CA ALA A 300 -5.40 -13.26 -23.46
C ALA A 300 -4.58 -14.51 -23.83
N LYS A 301 -4.13 -14.63 -25.08
CA LYS A 301 -3.42 -15.83 -25.59
C LYS A 301 -1.90 -15.81 -25.36
N LEU A 302 -1.25 -14.66 -25.53
CA LEU A 302 0.21 -14.57 -25.48
C LEU A 302 0.71 -14.66 -24.04
N PRO A 303 1.75 -15.45 -23.71
CA PRO A 303 2.35 -15.44 -22.38
C PRO A 303 3.01 -14.08 -22.10
N LEU A 304 3.17 -13.74 -20.81
CA LEU A 304 3.75 -12.46 -20.38
C LEU A 304 5.12 -12.21 -21.02
N GLN A 305 5.99 -13.22 -21.02
CA GLN A 305 7.32 -13.16 -21.64
C GLN A 305 7.28 -12.67 -23.08
N GLN A 306 6.39 -13.22 -23.92
CA GLN A 306 6.30 -12.82 -25.32
C GLN A 306 5.84 -11.37 -25.48
N ILE A 307 4.97 -10.86 -24.61
CA ILE A 307 4.54 -9.45 -24.66
C ILE A 307 5.71 -8.53 -24.28
N LEU A 308 6.51 -8.91 -23.28
CA LEU A 308 7.71 -8.16 -22.87
C LEU A 308 8.78 -8.16 -23.98
N ASP A 309 9.01 -9.30 -24.64
CA ASP A 309 9.95 -9.41 -25.77
C ASP A 309 9.52 -8.55 -26.98
N LEU A 310 8.20 -8.40 -27.20
CA LEU A 310 7.67 -7.48 -28.21
C LEU A 310 7.89 -6.02 -27.78
N GLY A 311 7.65 -5.72 -26.50
CA GLY A 311 7.85 -4.39 -25.91
C GLY A 311 9.30 -3.93 -25.98
N SER A 312 10.26 -4.81 -25.67
CA SER A 312 11.70 -4.48 -25.64
C SER A 312 12.24 -4.05 -27.02
N LYS A 313 11.64 -4.54 -28.10
CA LYS A 313 11.99 -4.19 -29.48
C LYS A 313 11.39 -2.86 -29.93
N MET A 314 10.17 -2.53 -29.48
CA MET A 314 9.39 -1.41 -30.03
C MET A 314 9.31 -0.18 -29.12
N VAL A 315 9.25 -0.37 -27.80
CA VAL A 315 9.03 0.71 -26.83
C VAL A 315 10.37 1.26 -26.33
N PRO A 316 10.56 2.59 -26.23
CA PRO A 316 11.75 3.21 -25.65
C PRO A 316 11.97 2.82 -24.18
N LYS A 317 13.24 2.78 -23.76
CA LYS A 317 13.62 2.27 -22.42
C LYS A 317 12.97 3.09 -21.30
N GLU A 318 12.88 4.39 -21.50
CA GLU A 318 12.37 5.38 -20.56
C GLU A 318 10.90 5.14 -20.18
N ARG A 319 10.16 4.41 -21.03
CA ARG A 319 8.73 4.12 -20.85
C ARG A 319 8.46 2.70 -20.37
N TRP A 320 9.50 1.89 -20.19
CA TRP A 320 9.36 0.49 -19.77
C TRP A 320 8.70 0.29 -18.39
N PRO A 321 8.97 1.11 -17.35
CA PRO A 321 8.31 0.93 -16.06
C PRO A 321 6.77 1.04 -16.15
N GLU A 322 6.26 2.04 -16.86
CA GLU A 322 4.82 2.23 -17.09
C GLU A 322 4.25 1.16 -18.03
N PHE A 323 5.01 0.79 -19.08
CA PHE A 323 4.60 -0.25 -20.02
C PHE A 323 4.35 -1.59 -19.32
N VAL A 324 5.20 -1.99 -18.37
CA VAL A 324 5.00 -3.22 -17.59
C VAL A 324 3.67 -3.19 -16.85
N ILE A 325 3.33 -2.08 -16.20
CA ILE A 325 2.04 -1.93 -15.51
C ILE A 325 0.88 -2.00 -16.50
N ALA A 326 0.99 -1.33 -17.65
CA ALA A 326 -0.02 -1.39 -18.71
C ALA A 326 -0.25 -2.82 -19.22
N VAL A 327 0.81 -3.65 -19.33
CA VAL A 327 0.69 -5.08 -19.68
C VAL A 327 -0.09 -5.84 -18.60
N TYR A 328 0.22 -5.64 -17.32
CA TYR A 328 -0.51 -6.27 -16.22
C TYR A 328 -1.97 -5.85 -16.16
N VAL A 329 -2.27 -4.57 -16.37
CA VAL A 329 -3.64 -4.07 -16.51
C VAL A 329 -4.36 -4.82 -17.64
N ALA A 330 -3.79 -4.83 -18.84
CA ALA A 330 -4.43 -5.49 -19.98
C ALA A 330 -4.69 -6.98 -19.70
N LYS A 331 -3.77 -7.66 -19.00
CA LYS A 331 -3.93 -9.04 -18.54
C LYS A 331 -5.03 -9.20 -17.49
N ALA A 332 -5.11 -8.32 -16.50
CA ALA A 332 -6.09 -8.36 -15.42
C ALA A 332 -7.54 -8.12 -15.91
N TYR A 333 -7.69 -7.37 -17.00
CA TYR A 333 -8.99 -6.92 -17.49
C TYR A 333 -9.44 -7.59 -18.80
N CYS A 334 -8.60 -8.37 -19.47
CA CYS A 334 -8.99 -9.11 -20.68
C CYS A 334 -9.95 -10.29 -20.43
N ASN A 335 -10.05 -10.77 -19.19
CA ASN A 335 -10.98 -11.82 -18.79
C ASN A 335 -11.40 -11.66 -17.31
N SER A 336 -12.43 -12.40 -16.88
CA SER A 336 -12.95 -12.40 -15.50
C SER A 336 -12.73 -13.73 -14.79
N ARG A 337 -11.61 -14.41 -15.08
CA ARG A 337 -11.18 -15.61 -14.34
C ARG A 337 -10.65 -15.20 -12.97
N ASP A 338 -10.61 -16.15 -12.03
CA ASP A 338 -10.18 -15.87 -10.66
C ASP A 338 -8.72 -15.37 -10.60
N GLU A 339 -7.85 -15.88 -11.47
CA GLU A 339 -6.47 -15.38 -11.63
C GLU A 339 -6.43 -13.90 -12.05
N ALA A 340 -7.31 -13.49 -12.97
CA ALA A 340 -7.39 -12.11 -13.44
C ALA A 340 -7.94 -11.18 -12.35
N VAL A 341 -8.93 -11.63 -11.57
CA VAL A 341 -9.43 -10.91 -10.39
C VAL A 341 -8.35 -10.80 -9.32
N GLY A 342 -7.57 -11.86 -9.09
CA GLY A 342 -6.39 -11.83 -8.21
C GLY A 342 -5.38 -10.78 -8.68
N LEU A 343 -5.13 -10.67 -9.99
CA LEU A 343 -4.25 -9.66 -10.55
C LEU A 343 -4.80 -8.23 -10.40
N ARG A 344 -6.12 -8.03 -10.52
CA ARG A 344 -6.76 -6.73 -10.23
C ARG A 344 -6.55 -6.31 -8.79
N ARG A 345 -6.73 -7.23 -7.84
CA ARG A 345 -6.44 -7.01 -6.41
C ARG A 345 -4.98 -6.63 -6.20
N LYS A 346 -4.04 -7.34 -6.83
CA LYS A 346 -2.60 -7.01 -6.77
C LYS A 346 -2.30 -5.60 -7.32
N LEU A 347 -2.94 -5.18 -8.42
CA LEU A 347 -2.75 -3.84 -8.99
C LEU A 347 -3.23 -2.72 -8.05
N VAL A 348 -4.37 -2.92 -7.38
CA VAL A 348 -4.87 -1.98 -6.36
C VAL A 348 -3.93 -1.94 -5.15
N THR A 349 -3.50 -3.10 -4.64
CA THR A 349 -2.51 -3.16 -3.56
C THR A 349 -1.21 -2.46 -3.96
N PHE A 350 -0.74 -2.68 -5.19
CA PHE A 350 0.47 -2.05 -5.71
C PHE A 350 0.34 -0.52 -5.77
N LYS A 351 -0.79 0.01 -6.23
CA LYS A 351 -1.09 1.46 -6.20
C LYS A 351 -1.00 2.03 -4.78
N CYS A 352 -1.60 1.34 -3.80
CA CYS A 352 -1.54 1.76 -2.40
C CYS A 352 -0.12 1.72 -1.85
N LEU A 353 0.65 0.68 -2.16
CA LEU A 353 2.07 0.55 -1.77
C LEU A 353 2.95 1.64 -2.40
N CYS A 354 2.70 2.01 -3.66
CA CYS A 354 3.41 3.11 -4.29
C CYS A 354 3.12 4.44 -3.58
N LEU A 355 1.86 4.73 -3.25
CA LEU A 355 1.54 5.97 -2.51
C LEU A 355 2.12 5.95 -1.10
N ASP A 356 2.11 4.79 -0.42
CA ASP A 356 2.73 4.59 0.88
C ASP A 356 4.21 4.97 0.87
N VAL A 357 4.98 4.42 -0.08
CA VAL A 357 6.39 4.75 -0.26
C VAL A 357 6.58 6.21 -0.65
N CYS A 358 5.74 6.76 -1.54
CA CYS A 358 5.76 8.18 -1.89
C CYS A 358 5.59 9.09 -0.66
N SER A 359 4.67 8.75 0.24
CA SER A 359 4.42 9.53 1.47
C SER A 359 5.64 9.59 2.41
N SER A 360 6.51 8.58 2.35
CA SER A 360 7.76 8.51 3.13
C SER A 360 8.95 9.17 2.42
N CYS A 361 8.97 9.18 1.09
CA CYS A 361 10.10 9.71 0.31
C CYS A 361 9.98 11.19 -0.06
N PHE A 362 8.75 11.69 -0.29
CA PHE A 362 8.54 13.05 -0.78
C PHE A 362 8.03 13.99 0.31
N ALA A 363 8.37 15.27 0.20
CA ALA A 363 7.68 16.30 0.95
C ALA A 363 6.22 16.38 0.50
N TYR A 364 5.30 16.65 1.43
CA TYR A 364 3.86 16.67 1.14
C TYR A 364 3.49 17.54 -0.07
N MET A 365 4.05 18.75 -0.18
CA MET A 365 3.75 19.66 -1.29
C MET A 365 4.14 19.06 -2.64
N ALA A 366 5.28 18.38 -2.73
CA ALA A 366 5.71 17.73 -3.96
C ALA A 366 4.77 16.56 -4.33
N LEU A 367 4.30 15.81 -3.33
CA LEU A 367 3.30 14.75 -3.55
C LEU A 367 1.96 15.33 -4.02
N ALA A 368 1.53 16.45 -3.42
CA ALA A 368 0.30 17.14 -3.77
C ALA A 368 0.33 17.66 -5.21
N ASP A 369 1.40 18.37 -5.60
CA ASP A 369 1.56 18.98 -6.93
C ASP A 369 1.81 17.95 -8.05
N THR A 370 2.10 16.69 -7.71
CA THR A 370 2.37 15.63 -8.70
C THR A 370 1.26 14.60 -8.76
N VAL A 371 1.04 13.85 -7.67
CA VAL A 371 0.11 12.71 -7.67
C VAL A 371 -1.32 13.18 -7.39
N LEU A 372 -1.52 14.04 -6.38
CA LEU A 372 -2.86 14.41 -5.94
C LEU A 372 -3.54 15.43 -6.86
N GLU A 373 -2.76 16.32 -7.48
CA GLU A 373 -3.27 17.23 -8.52
C GLU A 373 -3.71 16.45 -9.77
N GLU A 374 -2.94 15.42 -10.14
CA GLU A 374 -3.26 14.53 -11.25
C GLU A 374 -4.46 13.61 -10.97
N GLU A 375 -4.64 13.20 -9.72
CA GLU A 375 -5.72 12.30 -9.28
C GLU A 375 -6.46 12.85 -8.04
N PRO A 376 -7.33 13.88 -8.19
CA PRO A 376 -7.96 14.56 -7.06
C PRO A 376 -8.85 13.69 -6.18
N ALA A 377 -9.35 12.57 -6.71
CA ALA A 377 -10.23 11.65 -6.01
C ALA A 377 -9.48 10.52 -5.27
N LEU A 378 -8.16 10.38 -5.49
CA LEU A 378 -7.37 9.25 -4.98
C LEU A 378 -7.51 9.06 -3.46
N LEU A 379 -7.50 10.16 -2.69
CA LEU A 379 -7.65 10.08 -1.23
C LEU A 379 -9.03 9.63 -0.78
N GLY A 380 -10.09 9.96 -1.54
CA GLY A 380 -11.43 9.45 -1.28
C GLY A 380 -11.52 7.97 -1.63
N GLU A 381 -10.96 7.55 -2.76
CA GLU A 381 -10.93 6.13 -3.15
C GLU A 381 -10.14 5.27 -2.16
N MET A 382 -9.05 5.81 -1.61
CA MET A 382 -8.26 5.13 -0.58
C MET A 382 -8.94 5.14 0.79
N SER A 383 -9.85 6.09 1.08
CA SER A 383 -10.62 6.07 2.32
C SER A 383 -11.63 4.91 2.33
N GLU A 384 -12.22 4.60 1.18
CA GLU A 384 -13.09 3.43 1.03
C GLU A 384 -12.36 2.10 1.32
N LEU A 385 -11.04 2.03 1.04
CA LEU A 385 -10.22 0.82 1.29
C LEU A 385 -9.94 0.55 2.77
N ILE A 386 -10.01 1.59 3.61
CA ILE A 386 -9.80 1.47 5.07
C ILE A 386 -11.11 1.41 5.85
N ASP A 387 -12.24 1.60 5.16
CA ASP A 387 -13.58 1.52 5.74
C ASP A 387 -13.84 0.09 6.28
N PRO A 388 -14.14 -0.07 7.58
CA PRO A 388 -14.50 -1.35 8.17
C PRO A 388 -15.64 -2.07 7.44
N GLU A 389 -16.58 -1.34 6.83
CA GLU A 389 -17.71 -1.93 6.07
C GLU A 389 -17.24 -2.70 4.82
N ASN A 390 -16.06 -2.36 4.29
CA ASN A 390 -15.50 -2.97 3.07
C ASN A 390 -14.47 -4.07 3.36
N THR A 391 -14.24 -4.44 4.63
CA THR A 391 -13.19 -5.39 5.05
C THR A 391 -13.23 -6.73 4.32
N GLU A 392 -14.42 -7.27 4.02
CA GLU A 392 -14.56 -8.55 3.31
C GLU A 392 -14.16 -8.48 1.83
N GLN A 393 -14.29 -7.30 1.22
CA GLN A 393 -14.05 -7.10 -0.20
C GLN A 393 -12.60 -6.70 -0.48
N VAL A 394 -11.97 -5.99 0.45
CA VAL A 394 -10.64 -5.38 0.29
C VAL A 394 -9.54 -6.28 0.85
N PRO A 395 -8.47 -6.58 0.09
CA PRO A 395 -7.31 -7.28 0.62
C PRO A 395 -6.67 -6.52 1.79
N TYR A 396 -6.32 -7.22 2.86
CA TYR A 396 -5.69 -6.62 4.04
C TYR A 396 -4.44 -5.79 3.69
N GLU A 397 -3.61 -6.27 2.76
CA GLU A 397 -2.40 -5.59 2.33
C GLU A 397 -2.70 -4.23 1.67
N ALA A 398 -3.79 -4.14 0.90
CA ALA A 398 -4.21 -2.88 0.27
C ALA A 398 -4.69 -1.88 1.32
N SER A 399 -5.56 -2.35 2.23
CA SER A 399 -6.09 -1.54 3.33
C SER A 399 -4.96 -1.02 4.24
N LEU A 400 -4.04 -1.91 4.63
CA LEU A 400 -2.89 -1.54 5.46
C LEU A 400 -1.95 -0.55 4.75
N ALA A 401 -1.68 -0.74 3.45
CA ALA A 401 -0.86 0.20 2.68
C ALA A 401 -1.53 1.57 2.54
N ALA A 402 -2.85 1.61 2.32
CA ALA A 402 -3.60 2.85 2.27
C ALA A 402 -3.57 3.61 3.61
N LEU A 403 -3.77 2.89 4.72
CA LEU A 403 -3.65 3.48 6.06
C LEU A 403 -2.25 4.03 6.33
N ARG A 404 -1.19 3.30 5.96
CA ARG A 404 0.20 3.79 6.14
C ARG A 404 0.50 5.02 5.31
N ALA A 405 -0.01 5.10 4.08
CA ALA A 405 0.08 6.30 3.25
C ALA A 405 -0.57 7.51 3.94
N PHE A 406 -1.78 7.33 4.49
CA PHE A 406 -2.45 8.38 5.26
C PHE A 406 -1.64 8.81 6.50
N VAL A 407 -1.06 7.85 7.24
CA VAL A 407 -0.19 8.14 8.38
C VAL A 407 1.01 8.98 7.94
N GLY A 408 1.72 8.57 6.89
CA GLY A 408 2.88 9.31 6.36
C GLY A 408 2.52 10.73 5.93
N MET A 409 1.38 10.90 5.28
CA MET A 409 0.86 12.22 4.87
C MET A 409 0.43 13.09 6.06
N SER A 410 -0.18 12.49 7.08
CA SER A 410 -0.69 13.19 8.27
C SER A 410 0.40 13.79 9.18
N VAL A 411 1.66 13.41 8.99
CA VAL A 411 2.80 14.09 9.64
C VAL A 411 2.84 15.59 9.29
N PHE A 412 2.26 15.98 8.15
CA PHE A 412 2.22 17.36 7.67
C PHE A 412 0.82 17.96 7.81
N LYS A 413 0.74 19.18 8.35
CA LYS A 413 -0.52 19.93 8.51
C LYS A 413 -1.36 20.07 7.22
N PRO A 414 -0.78 20.34 6.03
CA PRO A 414 -1.55 20.33 4.79
C PRO A 414 -2.13 18.94 4.46
N GLY A 415 -1.37 17.88 4.74
CA GLY A 415 -1.84 16.50 4.60
C GLY A 415 -3.04 16.17 5.47
N CYS A 416 -3.02 16.54 6.75
CA CYS A 416 -4.20 16.42 7.61
C CYS A 416 -5.43 17.16 7.05
N SER A 417 -5.21 18.32 6.42
CA SER A 417 -6.30 19.12 5.83
C SER A 417 -6.94 18.40 4.64
N ASP A 418 -6.13 17.83 3.75
CA ASP A 418 -6.60 17.11 2.57
C ASP A 418 -7.24 15.76 2.92
N ILE A 419 -6.67 15.03 3.87
CA ILE A 419 -7.26 13.79 4.40
C ILE A 419 -8.63 14.09 4.99
N LEU A 420 -8.74 15.10 5.87
CA LEU A 420 -10.02 15.45 6.49
C LEU A 420 -11.06 15.91 5.45
N ARG A 421 -10.61 16.57 4.38
CA ARG A 421 -11.48 16.94 3.26
C ARG A 421 -11.96 15.72 2.48
N ALA A 422 -11.09 14.75 2.23
CA ALA A 422 -11.45 13.49 1.57
C ALA A 422 -12.48 12.71 2.40
N TRP A 423 -12.32 12.70 3.73
CA TRP A 423 -13.16 12.02 4.71
C TRP A 423 -14.46 12.77 5.06
N GLY A 424 -14.94 13.64 4.17
CA GLY A 424 -16.25 14.27 4.31
C GLY A 424 -16.31 15.50 5.23
N GLY A 425 -15.16 16.10 5.57
CA GLY A 425 -15.02 17.47 6.06
C GLY A 425 -16.18 18.02 6.91
N ASN A 426 -16.07 17.83 8.23
CA ASN A 426 -16.72 18.58 9.31
C ASN A 426 -18.08 18.17 9.91
N MET A 427 -18.88 17.17 9.49
CA MET A 427 -20.18 16.89 10.16
C MET A 427 -20.68 15.43 10.19
N GLY A 428 -19.82 14.41 10.26
CA GLY A 428 -20.25 13.01 10.43
C GLY A 428 -19.09 12.03 10.60
N ARG A 429 -19.39 10.85 11.19
CA ARG A 429 -18.51 9.72 11.52
C ARG A 429 -17.38 9.53 10.49
N SER A 430 -16.26 10.24 10.66
CA SER A 430 -15.11 10.11 9.75
C SER A 430 -14.57 8.68 9.83
N GLU A 431 -13.94 8.21 8.77
CA GLU A 431 -13.45 6.83 8.61
C GLU A 431 -12.61 6.38 9.82
N MET A 432 -11.75 7.25 10.36
CA MET A 432 -11.00 6.97 11.59
C MET A 432 -11.89 6.68 12.81
N PHE A 433 -12.99 7.41 13.00
CA PHE A 433 -13.93 7.12 14.10
C PHE A 433 -14.65 5.79 13.86
N ALA A 434 -15.07 5.50 12.63
CA ALA A 434 -15.66 4.20 12.29
C ALA A 434 -14.70 3.04 12.61
N ILE A 435 -13.40 3.21 12.31
CA ILE A 435 -12.35 2.24 12.66
C ILE A 435 -12.19 2.13 14.19
N LEU A 436 -12.07 3.25 14.91
CA LEU A 436 -11.94 3.25 16.37
C LEU A 436 -13.15 2.62 17.07
N GLU A 437 -14.37 2.88 16.58
CA GLU A 437 -15.60 2.28 17.08
C GLU A 437 -15.65 0.77 16.78
N THR A 438 -15.14 0.34 15.63
CA THR A 438 -14.99 -1.09 15.31
C THR A 438 -14.00 -1.78 16.25
N ILE A 439 -12.88 -1.11 16.57
CA ILE A 439 -11.92 -1.61 17.58
C ILE A 439 -12.59 -1.70 18.95
N LEU A 440 -13.37 -0.69 19.35
CA LEU A 440 -14.10 -0.68 20.62
C LEU A 440 -15.16 -1.78 20.70
N GLU A 441 -15.94 -2.00 19.64
CA GLU A 441 -16.94 -3.06 19.61
C GLU A 441 -16.30 -4.45 19.66
N GLY A 442 -15.17 -4.64 18.95
CA GLY A 442 -14.36 -5.85 19.07
C GLY A 442 -13.80 -6.03 20.49
N ALA A 443 -13.36 -4.95 21.13
CA ALA A 443 -12.86 -4.98 22.50
C ALA A 443 -13.96 -5.34 23.52
N LYS A 444 -15.17 -4.78 23.38
CA LYS A 444 -16.33 -5.11 24.23
C LYS A 444 -16.71 -6.59 24.19
N ARG A 445 -16.43 -7.27 23.07
CA ARG A 445 -16.73 -8.69 22.85
C ARG A 445 -15.54 -9.62 23.10
N ASP A 446 -14.37 -9.08 23.48
CA ASP A 446 -13.07 -9.77 23.49
C ASP A 446 -12.75 -10.51 22.17
N GLN A 447 -13.20 -9.92 21.06
CA GLN A 447 -13.06 -10.43 19.69
C GLN A 447 -12.45 -9.34 18.80
N VAL A 448 -11.29 -8.83 19.20
CA VAL A 448 -10.57 -7.83 18.40
C VAL A 448 -10.06 -8.52 17.13
N VAL A 449 -10.76 -8.31 16.01
CA VAL A 449 -10.43 -8.88 14.70
C VAL A 449 -9.25 -8.16 14.05
N MET A 450 -9.02 -6.89 14.43
CA MET A 450 -8.01 -6.04 13.81
C MET A 450 -6.59 -6.44 14.22
N GLN A 451 -5.70 -6.64 13.24
CA GLN A 451 -4.30 -6.99 13.52
C GLN A 451 -3.55 -5.84 14.21
N GLN A 452 -2.60 -6.18 15.08
CA GLN A 452 -1.77 -5.22 15.82
C GLN A 452 -1.07 -4.16 14.94
N PRO A 453 -0.48 -4.50 13.77
CA PRO A 453 0.07 -3.51 12.84
C PRO A 453 -0.93 -2.42 12.46
N TYR A 454 -2.15 -2.81 12.11
CA TYR A 454 -3.18 -1.91 11.64
C TYR A 454 -3.61 -0.95 12.74
N MET A 455 -3.90 -1.48 13.94
CA MET A 455 -4.25 -0.64 15.12
C MET A 455 -3.15 0.39 15.44
N ASN A 456 -1.89 -0.01 15.36
CA ASN A 456 -0.77 0.90 15.62
C ASN A 456 -0.75 2.08 14.64
N TYR A 457 -1.02 1.84 13.36
CA TYR A 457 -1.11 2.91 12.36
C TYR A 457 -2.33 3.80 12.57
N VAL A 458 -3.48 3.25 12.97
CA VAL A 458 -4.65 4.06 13.35
C VAL A 458 -4.31 5.00 14.50
N PHE A 459 -3.67 4.51 15.55
CA PHE A 459 -3.29 5.34 16.69
C PHE A 459 -2.23 6.39 16.33
N ASN A 460 -1.22 6.03 15.52
CA ASN A 460 -0.25 7.01 15.02
C ASN A 460 -0.92 8.11 14.18
N MET A 461 -1.94 7.76 13.39
CA MET A 461 -2.70 8.75 12.64
C MET A 461 -3.46 9.71 13.55
N VAL A 462 -4.13 9.19 14.58
CA VAL A 462 -4.81 10.00 15.60
C VAL A 462 -3.81 10.93 16.30
N ALA A 463 -2.65 10.41 16.68
CA ALA A 463 -1.55 11.16 17.28
C ALA A 463 -1.09 12.33 16.39
N ASN A 464 -0.84 12.09 15.10
CA ASN A 464 -0.45 13.13 14.15
C ASN A 464 -1.51 14.25 14.01
N PHE A 465 -2.81 13.92 14.14
CA PHE A 465 -3.87 14.93 14.17
C PHE A 465 -3.85 15.74 15.47
N MET A 466 -3.53 15.13 16.62
CA MET A 466 -3.45 15.80 17.92
C MET A 466 -2.31 16.83 17.99
N ASP A 467 -1.20 16.60 17.28
CA ASP A 467 -0.05 17.51 17.18
C ASP A 467 -0.40 18.88 16.56
N HIS A 468 -1.62 19.03 16.05
CA HIS A 468 -2.09 20.23 15.38
C HIS A 468 -3.38 20.75 16.04
N ARG A 469 -3.29 21.89 16.75
CA ARG A 469 -4.38 22.48 17.54
C ARG A 469 -5.76 22.53 16.86
N ARG A 470 -5.82 22.85 15.55
CA ARG A 470 -7.09 22.87 14.79
C ARG A 470 -7.74 21.48 14.72
N PHE A 471 -6.95 20.45 14.46
CA PHE A 471 -7.41 19.08 14.34
C PHE A 471 -7.68 18.45 15.71
N ALA A 472 -6.88 18.78 16.72
CA ALA A 472 -7.18 18.44 18.12
C ALA A 472 -8.55 18.99 18.55
N GLY A 473 -8.86 20.25 18.21
CA GLY A 473 -10.18 20.84 18.45
C GLY A 473 -11.32 20.11 17.74
N TYR A 474 -11.10 19.66 16.49
CA TYR A 474 -12.05 18.81 15.77
C TYR A 474 -12.26 17.46 16.48
N LEU A 475 -11.18 16.76 16.83
CA LEU A 475 -11.22 15.48 17.55
C LEU A 475 -11.98 15.60 18.88
N ARG A 476 -11.79 16.73 19.58
CA ARG A 476 -12.51 17.05 20.83
C ARG A 476 -14.00 17.16 20.56
N SER A 477 -14.38 17.99 19.60
CA SER A 477 -15.79 18.21 19.25
C SER A 477 -16.50 16.95 18.72
N ALA A 478 -15.74 16.03 18.10
CA ALA A 478 -16.23 14.76 17.59
C ALA A 478 -16.34 13.67 18.68
N GLY A 479 -15.96 13.97 19.94
CA GLY A 479 -16.12 13.05 21.06
C GLY A 479 -15.03 11.98 21.18
N LEU A 480 -13.82 12.22 20.65
CA LEU A 480 -12.73 11.23 20.70
C LEU A 480 -12.42 10.76 22.13
N MET A 481 -12.44 11.67 23.12
CA MET A 481 -12.14 11.35 24.52
C MET A 481 -13.03 10.23 25.07
N SER A 482 -14.31 10.22 24.68
CA SER A 482 -15.27 9.19 25.11
C SER A 482 -14.87 7.80 24.62
N ILE A 483 -14.52 7.68 23.33
CA ILE A 483 -14.09 6.42 22.73
C ILE A 483 -12.80 5.92 23.38
N LEU A 484 -11.83 6.81 23.62
CA LEU A 484 -10.56 6.44 24.25
C LEU A 484 -10.77 5.93 25.69
N LEU A 485 -11.57 6.62 26.50
CA LEU A 485 -11.87 6.19 27.86
C LEU A 485 -12.65 4.87 27.89
N GLU A 486 -13.61 4.67 26.99
CA GLU A 486 -14.33 3.41 26.86
C GLU A 486 -13.40 2.25 26.50
N LEU A 487 -12.43 2.47 25.60
CA LEU A 487 -11.40 1.49 25.26
C LEU A 487 -10.50 1.14 26.45
N VAL A 488 -10.04 2.15 27.21
CA VAL A 488 -9.23 1.93 28.43
C VAL A 488 -9.99 1.11 29.47
N ALA A 489 -11.30 1.31 29.59
CA ALA A 489 -12.14 0.56 30.51
C ALA A 489 -12.35 -0.91 30.08
N GLN A 490 -12.14 -1.27 28.81
CA GLN A 490 -12.31 -2.65 28.36
C GLN A 490 -11.18 -3.55 28.84
N ARG A 491 -11.55 -4.74 29.33
CA ARG A 491 -10.62 -5.79 29.76
C ARG A 491 -10.50 -6.81 28.63
N THR A 492 -9.55 -6.59 27.73
CA THR A 492 -9.29 -7.49 26.61
C THR A 492 -7.93 -8.15 26.75
N ASN A 493 -7.77 -9.30 26.08
CA ASN A 493 -6.47 -9.97 25.97
C ASN A 493 -5.48 -9.20 25.05
N TYR A 494 -5.96 -8.19 24.32
CA TYR A 494 -5.16 -7.39 23.39
C TYR A 494 -4.69 -6.08 24.03
N ARG A 495 -3.53 -6.10 24.69
CA ARG A 495 -3.02 -4.94 25.46
C ARG A 495 -2.97 -3.62 24.69
N LEU A 496 -2.69 -3.67 23.37
CA LEU A 496 -2.62 -2.47 22.53
C LEU A 496 -3.95 -1.69 22.52
N THR A 497 -5.09 -2.36 22.71
CA THR A 497 -6.41 -1.71 22.79
C THR A 497 -6.58 -0.82 24.01
N ARG A 498 -5.71 -0.93 25.02
CA ARG A 498 -5.68 -0.02 26.17
C ARG A 498 -4.44 0.86 26.21
N SER A 499 -3.26 0.30 25.95
CA SER A 499 -2.01 1.08 26.02
C SER A 499 -1.95 2.18 24.96
N GLY A 500 -2.46 1.93 23.76
CA GLY A 500 -2.59 2.94 22.70
C GLY A 500 -3.49 4.10 23.14
N PRO A 501 -4.74 3.86 23.55
CA PRO A 501 -5.63 4.91 24.05
C PRO A 501 -5.10 5.68 25.25
N ILE A 502 -4.43 5.04 26.22
CA ILE A 502 -3.79 5.77 27.35
C ILE A 502 -2.77 6.78 26.84
N HIS A 503 -1.89 6.36 25.92
CA HIS A 503 -0.90 7.25 25.33
C HIS A 503 -1.55 8.39 24.52
N LEU A 504 -2.62 8.09 23.78
CA LEU A 504 -3.38 9.11 23.06
C LEU A 504 -4.07 10.10 23.99
N ILE A 505 -4.59 9.67 25.15
CA ILE A 505 -5.17 10.57 26.16
C ILE A 505 -4.11 11.54 26.69
N GLU A 506 -2.92 11.04 27.04
CA GLU A 506 -1.77 11.86 27.46
C GLU A 506 -1.45 12.92 26.40
N MET A 507 -1.20 12.48 25.16
CA MET A 507 -0.93 13.38 24.03
C MET A 507 -2.04 14.41 23.81
N PHE A 508 -3.30 13.99 23.98
CA PHE A 508 -4.44 14.86 23.71
C PHE A 508 -4.57 15.97 24.74
N ILE A 509 -4.35 15.66 26.02
CA ILE A 509 -4.34 16.63 27.12
C ILE A 509 -3.15 17.59 26.96
N ASP A 510 -1.97 17.07 26.62
CA ASP A 510 -0.76 17.89 26.40
C ASP A 510 -0.92 18.84 25.20
N GLY A 511 -1.48 18.34 24.09
CA GLY A 511 -1.68 19.11 22.87
C GLY A 511 -2.87 20.07 22.90
N CYS A 512 -3.88 19.78 23.72
CA CYS A 512 -5.10 20.58 23.86
C CYS A 512 -5.59 20.57 25.33
N PRO A 513 -5.04 21.42 26.20
CA PRO A 513 -5.37 21.42 27.63
C PRO A 513 -6.85 21.60 27.93
N GLU A 514 -7.61 22.23 27.03
CA GLU A 514 -9.05 22.41 27.19
C GLU A 514 -9.84 21.08 27.18
N VAL A 515 -9.24 19.99 26.69
CA VAL A 515 -9.79 18.62 26.71
C VAL A 515 -9.79 18.02 28.13
N LEU A 516 -8.96 18.55 29.04
CA LEU A 516 -8.89 18.06 30.41
C LEU A 516 -10.25 18.14 31.12
N ASP A 517 -11.04 19.18 30.85
CA ASP A 517 -12.39 19.32 31.40
C ASP A 517 -13.31 18.18 30.95
N ASP A 518 -13.20 17.77 29.67
CA ASP A 518 -13.99 16.65 29.12
C ASP A 518 -13.54 15.31 29.70
N PHE A 519 -12.25 15.15 29.97
CA PHE A 519 -11.69 13.99 30.66
C PHE A 519 -12.19 13.88 32.10
N ILE A 520 -12.20 15.00 32.84
CA ILE A 520 -12.72 15.07 34.21
C ILE A 520 -14.22 14.79 34.24
N ALA A 521 -14.99 15.39 33.32
CA ALA A 521 -16.44 15.21 33.25
C ALA A 521 -16.86 13.76 32.97
N GLN A 522 -15.98 12.95 32.39
CA GLN A 522 -16.22 11.54 32.06
C GLN A 522 -15.55 10.56 33.04
N ASP A 523 -15.27 11.00 34.28
CA ASP A 523 -14.61 10.18 35.32
C ASP A 523 -13.23 9.64 34.90
N GLY A 524 -12.52 10.33 34.02
CA GLY A 524 -11.29 9.83 33.39
C GLY A 524 -10.22 9.37 34.39
N PHE A 525 -10.02 10.11 35.49
CA PHE A 525 -9.08 9.70 36.55
C PHE A 525 -9.44 8.36 37.17
N ARG A 526 -10.72 8.12 37.45
CA ARG A 526 -11.20 6.87 38.04
C ARG A 526 -10.99 5.71 37.08
N ILE A 527 -11.33 5.88 35.80
CA ILE A 527 -11.14 4.85 34.76
C ILE A 527 -9.66 4.46 34.65
N VAL A 528 -8.75 5.43 34.61
CA VAL A 528 -7.30 5.17 34.52
C VAL A 528 -6.78 4.49 35.78
N ILE A 529 -7.21 4.92 36.97
CA ILE A 529 -6.83 4.28 38.24
C ILE A 529 -7.32 2.83 38.30
N GLU A 530 -8.56 2.56 37.91
CA GLU A 530 -9.13 1.20 37.87
C GLU A 530 -8.37 0.32 36.87
N ALA A 531 -7.98 0.85 35.71
CA ALA A 531 -7.18 0.12 34.72
C ALA A 531 -5.76 -0.20 35.23
N LEU A 532 -5.12 0.76 35.91
CA LEU A 532 -3.80 0.55 36.54
C LEU A 532 -3.88 -0.47 37.67
N GLN A 533 -4.91 -0.39 38.52
CA GLN A 533 -5.12 -1.34 39.60
C GLN A 533 -5.29 -2.75 39.05
N TYR A 534 -6.11 -2.93 38.01
CA TYR A 534 -6.27 -4.22 37.34
C TYR A 534 -4.94 -4.79 36.83
N GLU A 535 -4.08 -3.98 36.22
CA GLU A 535 -2.76 -4.44 35.75
C GLU A 535 -1.82 -4.83 36.88
N VAL A 536 -1.83 -4.07 37.98
CA VAL A 536 -1.04 -4.39 39.17
C VAL A 536 -1.53 -5.68 39.80
N ASP A 537 -2.84 -5.84 39.98
CA ASP A 537 -3.46 -7.03 40.55
C ASP A 537 -3.17 -8.26 39.68
N PHE A 538 -3.36 -8.14 38.35
CA PHE A 538 -3.00 -9.20 37.40
C PHE A 538 -1.52 -9.59 37.49
N ALA A 539 -0.62 -8.60 37.58
CA ALA A 539 0.81 -8.84 37.69
C ALA A 539 1.20 -9.56 39.00
N LEU A 540 0.49 -9.27 40.09
CA LEU A 540 0.69 -9.92 41.39
C LEU A 540 0.15 -11.35 41.39
N GLU A 541 -1.01 -11.58 40.77
CA GLU A 541 -1.66 -12.90 40.64
C GLU A 541 -0.90 -13.82 39.67
N HIS A 542 -0.25 -13.25 38.65
CA HIS A 542 0.47 -13.96 37.62
C HIS A 542 1.96 -13.56 37.51
N PRO A 543 2.80 -13.87 38.52
CA PRO A 543 4.22 -13.52 38.53
C PRO A 543 5.04 -14.18 37.41
N GLU A 544 4.50 -15.23 36.77
CA GLU A 544 5.02 -15.86 35.56
C GLU A 544 4.96 -14.95 34.33
N TYR A 545 3.97 -14.05 34.23
CA TYR A 545 3.83 -13.13 33.10
C TYR A 545 4.65 -11.83 33.26
N GLY A 546 5.48 -11.74 34.31
CA GLY A 546 6.52 -10.72 34.42
C GLY A 546 6.02 -9.29 34.51
N GLY A 547 4.76 -9.08 34.90
CA GLY A 547 4.17 -7.74 35.05
C GLY A 547 3.38 -7.25 33.84
N GLY A 548 2.84 -8.14 33.01
CA GLY A 548 1.74 -7.73 32.15
C GLY A 548 0.77 -8.85 31.83
N GLY A 549 -0.41 -8.48 31.31
CA GLY A 549 -1.52 -9.35 30.87
C GLY A 549 -1.15 -10.64 30.13
N GLN A 550 -2.08 -11.61 30.05
CA GLN A 550 -1.82 -12.91 29.43
C GLN A 550 -1.08 -12.74 28.08
N PRO A 551 0.07 -13.43 27.86
CA PRO A 551 0.63 -13.55 26.53
C PRO A 551 -0.48 -14.12 25.68
N VAL A 552 -0.67 -13.56 24.49
CA VAL A 552 -1.64 -14.04 23.53
C VAL A 552 -1.34 -15.53 23.33
N GLN A 553 -2.06 -16.41 24.03
CA GLN A 553 -2.32 -17.74 23.51
C GLN A 553 -3.16 -17.45 22.29
N ILE A 554 -2.49 -17.28 21.15
CA ILE A 554 -3.14 -17.44 19.87
C ILE A 554 -3.67 -18.85 19.96
N LEU A 555 -4.99 -18.95 20.18
CA LEU A 555 -5.73 -20.18 20.14
C LEU A 555 -5.20 -20.96 18.94
N ARG A 556 -4.46 -22.03 19.21
CA ARG A 556 -4.30 -23.10 18.24
C ARG A 556 -5.69 -23.73 18.10
N SER A 557 -6.55 -23.15 17.26
CA SER A 557 -7.44 -23.95 16.44
C SER A 557 -6.59 -24.38 15.24
N ALA A 558 -5.93 -25.54 15.22
CA ALA A 558 -6.57 -26.85 15.19
C ALA A 558 -7.86 -26.79 14.35
N SER A 559 -7.70 -27.12 13.07
CA SER A 559 -8.72 -27.75 12.23
C SER A 559 -9.94 -26.90 11.86
N LEU A 560 -9.97 -26.39 10.62
CA LEU A 560 -10.89 -26.84 9.56
C LEU A 560 -10.51 -26.20 8.21
#